data_AF-W0JWQ1-F1
#
_entry.id   AF-W0JWQ1-F1
#
_cell.length_a   1.000
_cell.length_b   1.000
_cell.length_c   1.000
_cell.angle_alpha   90.00
_cell.angle_beta   90.00
_cell.angle_gamma   90.00
#
_symmetry.space_group_name_H-M   'P 1'
#
loop_
_entity.id
_entity.type
_entity.pdbx_description
1 polymer ?
#
loop_
_entity_poly.entity_id
_entity_poly.type
_entity_poly.pdbx_seq_one_letter_code
_entity_poly.pdbx_strand_id
1 'polypeptide(L)'
;MIAKVLCFGSVARGEADRTSGIDVFVLVDDTEAVPAQRTVSDDLRDLEEESSSGDRYEFEVFVESPESARNRGADLQPVFQEGISLLESETLRRVKRDSFGVENDLDRTRGGAGKRRRRISTKTGES
;
A
#
# COMPACT_ATOMS: atom_id res chain seq x y z
N MET A 1 9.07 -9.84 2.80
CA MET A 1 9.67 -8.59 3.35
C MET A 1 8.55 -7.71 3.90
N ILE A 2 8.79 -6.98 5.01
CA ILE A 2 7.82 -5.97 5.49
C ILE A 2 7.95 -4.72 4.62
N ALA A 3 6.85 -4.38 3.95
CA ALA A 3 6.74 -3.23 3.08
C ALA A 3 6.16 -2.00 3.81
N LYS A 4 5.41 -2.17 4.90
CA LYS A 4 4.77 -1.04 5.59
C LYS A 4 4.38 -1.40 7.01
N VAL A 5 4.49 -0.44 7.92
CA VAL A 5 3.80 -0.49 9.22
C VAL A 5 3.08 0.84 9.45
N LEU A 6 1.83 0.77 9.89
CA LEU A 6 0.94 1.91 10.07
C LEU A 6 0.10 1.70 11.33
N CYS A 7 0.06 2.69 12.22
CA CYS A 7 -0.91 2.74 13.31
C CYS A 7 -2.19 3.43 12.81
N PHE A 8 -3.37 2.91 13.13
CA PHE A 8 -4.64 3.52 12.78
C PHE A 8 -5.63 3.45 13.95
N GLY A 9 -6.90 3.78 13.72
CA GLY A 9 -7.93 3.75 14.76
C GLY A 9 -7.89 4.95 15.69
N SER A 10 -8.51 4.83 16.87
CA SER A 10 -8.71 5.94 17.82
C SER A 10 -7.40 6.54 18.30
N VAL A 11 -6.33 5.73 18.42
CA VAL A 11 -4.99 6.18 18.81
C VAL A 11 -4.42 7.13 17.76
N ALA A 12 -4.50 6.74 16.47
CA ALA A 12 -4.01 7.58 15.39
C ALA A 12 -4.80 8.89 15.24
N ARG A 13 -6.10 8.88 15.57
CA ARG A 13 -6.96 10.07 15.56
C ARG A 13 -6.80 10.97 16.78
N GLY A 14 -6.09 10.51 17.82
CA GLY A 14 -5.99 11.22 19.10
C GLY A 14 -7.26 11.19 19.95
N GLU A 15 -8.15 10.23 19.68
CA GLU A 15 -9.45 10.05 20.34
C GLU A 15 -9.43 8.89 21.36
N ALA A 16 -8.31 8.17 21.46
CA ALA A 16 -8.16 7.02 22.34
C ALA A 16 -8.30 7.38 23.83
N ASP A 17 -8.96 6.48 24.56
CA ASP A 17 -8.97 6.44 26.01
C ASP A 17 -8.04 5.34 26.55
N ARG A 18 -7.99 5.16 27.88
CA ARG A 18 -7.11 4.18 28.54
C ARG A 18 -7.48 2.72 28.27
N THR A 19 -8.61 2.46 27.64
CA THR A 19 -9.06 1.10 27.28
C THR A 19 -8.95 0.83 25.79
N SER A 20 -8.54 1.83 25.01
CA SER A 20 -8.39 1.70 23.58
C SER A 20 -7.12 0.91 23.25
N GLY A 21 -7.26 -0.13 22.42
CA GLY A 21 -6.14 -0.84 21.84
C GLY A 21 -5.42 -0.01 20.78
N ILE A 22 -4.22 -0.45 20.40
CA ILE A 22 -3.44 0.11 19.30
C ILE A 22 -3.64 -0.76 18.07
N ASP A 23 -4.33 -0.22 17.06
CA ASP A 23 -4.55 -0.91 15.79
C ASP A 23 -3.34 -0.73 14.86
N VAL A 24 -2.73 -1.83 14.43
CA VAL A 24 -1.55 -1.84 13.56
C VAL A 24 -1.85 -2.56 12.25
N PHE A 25 -1.64 -1.87 11.14
CA PHE A 25 -1.68 -2.44 9.80
C PHE A 25 -0.27 -2.70 9.30
N VAL A 26 0.00 -3.92 8.86
CA VAL A 26 1.29 -4.32 8.27
C VAL A 26 1.07 -4.80 6.84
N LEU A 27 1.80 -4.21 5.90
CA LEU A 27 1.84 -4.71 4.52
C LEU A 27 3.11 -5.54 4.34
N VAL A 28 2.95 -6.75 3.82
CA VAL A 28 4.06 -7.65 3.48
C VAL A 28 3.92 -8.16 2.04
N ASP A 29 4.95 -8.77 1.47
CA ASP A 29 4.83 -9.40 0.15
C ASP A 29 3.79 -10.54 0.13
N ASP A 30 3.23 -10.85 -1.05
CA ASP A 30 2.11 -11.79 -1.21
C ASP A 30 2.36 -13.20 -0.63
N THR A 31 3.60 -13.70 -0.68
CA THR A 31 3.93 -15.02 -0.11
C THR A 31 4.04 -15.00 1.42
N GLU A 32 4.12 -13.82 2.03
CA GLU A 32 4.54 -13.65 3.42
C GLU A 32 3.39 -13.32 4.38
N ALA A 33 2.18 -13.02 3.90
CA ALA A 33 1.08 -12.57 4.76
C ALA A 33 0.76 -13.55 5.90
N VAL A 34 0.63 -14.84 5.57
CA VAL A 34 0.32 -15.89 6.56
C VAL A 34 1.46 -16.09 7.57
N PRO A 35 2.72 -16.33 7.17
CA PRO A 35 3.80 -16.49 8.15
C PRO A 35 4.07 -15.19 8.93
N ALA A 36 3.96 -14.02 8.30
CA ALA A 36 4.18 -12.73 8.95
C ALA A 36 3.10 -12.41 9.99
N GLN A 37 1.83 -12.80 9.77
CA GLN A 37 0.79 -12.64 10.78
C GLN A 37 1.22 -13.27 12.12
N ARG A 38 1.75 -14.50 12.08
CA ARG A 38 2.17 -15.20 13.29
C ARG A 38 3.37 -14.50 13.94
N THR A 39 4.39 -14.15 13.17
CA THR A 39 5.59 -13.48 13.69
C THR A 39 5.26 -12.13 14.32
N VAL A 40 4.49 -11.29 13.62
CA VAL A 40 4.14 -9.96 14.14
C VAL A 40 3.25 -10.05 15.38
N SER A 41 2.30 -11.01 15.42
CA SER A 41 1.50 -11.23 16.62
C SER A 41 2.35 -11.69 17.82
N ASP A 42 3.37 -12.52 17.60
CA ASP A 42 4.30 -12.94 18.66
C ASP A 42 5.16 -11.74 19.13
N ASP A 43 5.73 -10.96 18.20
CA ASP A 43 6.54 -9.77 18.53
C ASP A 43 5.73 -8.70 19.30
N LEU A 44 4.46 -8.47 18.92
CA LEU A 44 3.61 -7.50 19.60
C LEU A 44 3.26 -7.97 21.02
N ARG A 45 3.04 -9.27 21.24
CA ARG A 45 2.80 -9.80 22.59
C ARG A 45 4.00 -9.60 23.50
N ASP A 46 5.21 -9.87 23.00
CA ASP A 46 6.43 -9.60 23.75
C ASP A 46 6.51 -8.10 24.14
N LEU A 47 6.12 -7.21 23.23
CA LEU A 47 6.06 -5.77 23.50
C LEU A 47 5.00 -5.38 24.53
N GLU A 48 3.84 -6.05 24.57
CA GLU A 48 2.82 -5.86 25.61
C GLU A 48 3.36 -6.23 26.99
N GLU A 49 4.15 -7.29 27.07
CA GLU A 49 4.78 -7.78 28.31
C GLU A 49 5.96 -6.90 28.77
N GLU A 50 6.69 -6.27 27.84
CA GLU A 50 7.80 -5.36 28.13
C GLU A 50 7.37 -3.92 28.53
N SER A 51 6.08 -3.61 28.53
CA SER A 51 5.54 -2.26 28.82
C SER A 51 5.87 -1.78 30.25
N SER A 52 7.02 -1.10 30.39
CA SER A 52 7.62 -0.68 31.67
C SER A 52 6.95 0.52 32.36
N SER A 53 5.94 1.15 31.73
CA SER A 53 5.27 2.35 32.25
C SER A 53 3.98 2.07 33.02
N GLY A 54 3.62 0.80 33.23
CA GLY A 54 2.40 0.42 33.95
C GLY A 54 1.10 0.53 33.15
N ASP A 55 1.16 1.10 31.95
CA ASP A 55 0.09 1.04 30.96
C ASP A 55 0.31 -0.19 30.07
N ARG A 56 -0.59 -1.16 30.18
CA ARG A 56 -0.64 -2.32 29.28
C ARG A 56 -1.47 -1.95 28.07
N TYR A 57 -0.80 -1.71 26.94
CA TYR A 57 -1.46 -1.55 25.66
C TYR A 57 -1.83 -2.93 25.12
N GLU A 58 -3.00 -3.04 24.50
CA GLU A 58 -3.40 -4.22 23.73
C GLU A 58 -3.25 -3.88 22.24
N PHE A 59 -2.61 -4.74 21.47
CA PHE A 59 -2.43 -4.54 20.03
C PHE A 59 -3.36 -5.42 19.22
N GLU A 60 -4.07 -4.81 18.26
CA GLU A 60 -4.76 -5.55 17.20
C GLU A 60 -3.97 -5.39 15.89
N VAL A 61 -3.55 -6.50 15.28
CA VAL A 61 -2.72 -6.48 14.07
C VAL A 61 -3.41 -7.07 12.85
N PHE A 62 -3.39 -6.28 11.78
CA PHE A 62 -3.91 -6.62 10.46
C PHE A 62 -2.74 -6.76 9.50
N VAL A 63 -2.36 -8.01 9.17
CA VAL A 63 -1.34 -8.27 8.16
C VAL A 63 -2.00 -8.55 6.81
N GLU A 64 -1.62 -7.77 5.81
CA GLU A 64 -2.15 -7.89 4.45
C GLU A 64 -1.02 -8.01 3.43
N SER A 65 -1.34 -8.66 2.32
CA SER A 65 -0.55 -8.55 1.10
C SER A 65 -1.07 -7.45 0.18
N PRO A 66 -0.32 -7.02 -0.85
CA PRO A 66 -0.83 -6.12 -1.87
C PRO A 66 -2.08 -6.65 -2.56
N GLU A 67 -2.16 -7.95 -2.84
CA GLU A 67 -3.35 -8.55 -3.44
C GLU A 67 -4.56 -8.46 -2.49
N SER A 68 -4.41 -8.89 -1.23
CA SER A 68 -5.52 -8.89 -0.28
C SER A 68 -5.98 -7.47 0.10
N ALA A 69 -5.04 -6.53 0.21
CA ALA A 69 -5.34 -5.12 0.44
C ALA A 69 -6.13 -4.50 -0.72
N ARG A 70 -5.78 -4.83 -1.98
CA ARG A 70 -6.56 -4.39 -3.15
C ARG A 70 -7.97 -4.99 -3.16
N ASN A 71 -8.11 -6.26 -2.75
CA ASN A 71 -9.41 -6.92 -2.67
C ASN A 71 -10.32 -6.29 -1.61
N ARG A 72 -9.77 -5.78 -0.50
CA ARG A 72 -10.52 -4.98 0.49
C ARG A 72 -10.87 -3.58 0.01
N GLY A 73 -10.07 -3.00 -0.89
CA GLY A 73 -10.40 -1.77 -1.61
C GLY A 73 -10.80 -0.62 -0.69
N ALA A 74 -12.07 -0.18 -0.81
CA ALA A 74 -12.61 0.97 -0.09
C ALA A 74 -12.54 0.82 1.45
N ASP A 75 -12.60 -0.41 1.96
CA ASP A 75 -12.57 -0.67 3.40
C ASP A 75 -11.23 -0.27 4.05
N LEU A 76 -10.14 -0.22 3.27
CA LEU A 76 -8.84 0.22 3.75
C LEU A 76 -8.57 1.71 3.56
N GLN A 77 -9.47 2.45 2.89
CA GLN A 77 -9.27 3.89 2.69
C GLN A 77 -9.18 4.66 4.02
N PRO A 78 -10.06 4.44 5.03
CA PRO A 78 -9.96 5.15 6.31
C PRO A 78 -8.62 4.85 7.01
N VAL A 79 -8.21 3.58 7.00
CA VAL A 79 -6.91 3.14 7.54
C VAL A 79 -5.78 3.95 6.94
N PHE A 80 -5.73 4.11 5.61
CA PHE A 80 -4.64 4.84 4.95
C PHE A 80 -4.72 6.36 5.01
N GLN A 81 -5.91 6.93 5.19
CA GLN A 81 -6.13 8.37 5.31
C GLN A 81 -5.78 8.89 6.71
N GLU A 82 -6.16 8.14 7.73
CA GLU A 82 -6.07 8.58 9.13
C GLU A 82 -4.88 7.96 9.85
N GLY A 83 -4.32 6.87 9.30
CA GLY A 83 -3.23 6.16 9.93
C GLY A 83 -1.91 6.93 9.95
N ILE A 84 -1.22 6.84 11.08
CA ILE A 84 0.14 7.35 11.29
C ILE A 84 1.13 6.30 10.77
N SER A 85 1.99 6.67 9.82
CA SER A 85 2.99 5.75 9.26
C SER A 85 4.15 5.58 10.25
N LEU A 86 4.33 4.37 10.78
CA LEU A 86 5.39 4.02 11.74
C LEU A 86 6.67 3.60 11.01
N LEU A 87 6.52 2.93 9.87
CA LEU A 87 7.62 2.57 8.98
C LEU A 87 7.19 2.82 7.53
N GLU A 88 7.93 3.70 6.84
CA GLU A 88 7.64 4.08 5.45
C GLU A 88 8.65 3.47 4.48
N SER A 89 8.17 2.61 3.57
CA SER A 89 8.95 2.10 2.42
C SER A 89 8.41 2.64 1.09
N GLU A 90 9.19 2.48 0.02
CA GLU A 90 8.73 2.82 -1.33
C GLU A 90 7.48 2.04 -1.78
N THR A 91 7.30 0.81 -1.30
CA THR A 91 6.12 -0.03 -1.60
C THR A 91 4.86 0.58 -1.00
N LEU A 92 4.91 1.09 0.24
CA LEU A 92 3.82 1.84 0.86
C LEU A 92 3.44 3.07 0.02
N ARG A 93 4.43 3.86 -0.41
CA ARG A 93 4.19 5.04 -1.25
C ARG A 93 3.45 4.69 -2.55
N ARG A 94 3.71 3.52 -3.15
CA ARG A 94 2.99 3.05 -4.35
C ARG A 94 1.56 2.62 -4.02
N VAL A 95 1.35 1.79 -3.00
CA VAL A 95 0.00 1.34 -2.61
C VAL A 95 -0.90 2.50 -2.18
N LYS A 96 -0.38 3.50 -1.44
CA LYS A 96 -1.14 4.73 -1.14
C LYS A 96 -1.61 5.38 -2.44
N ARG A 97 -0.71 5.61 -3.40
CA ARG A 97 -1.05 6.18 -4.72
C ARG A 97 -2.13 5.38 -5.46
N ASP A 98 -1.98 4.06 -5.49
CA ASP A 98 -2.92 3.16 -6.16
C ASP A 98 -4.29 3.20 -5.48
N SER A 99 -4.33 3.26 -4.15
CA SER A 99 -5.57 3.31 -3.35
C SER A 99 -6.33 4.65 -3.44
N PHE A 100 -5.61 5.74 -3.75
CA PHE A 100 -6.20 7.06 -3.99
C PHE A 100 -6.60 7.31 -5.45
N GLY A 101 -6.51 6.30 -6.32
CA GLY A 101 -7.01 6.40 -7.70
C GLY A 101 -6.33 7.50 -8.51
N VAL A 102 -5.03 7.74 -8.31
CA VAL A 102 -4.29 8.63 -9.20
C VAL A 102 -4.10 7.89 -10.53
N GLU A 103 -5.08 8.03 -11.43
CA GLU A 103 -4.98 7.55 -12.80
C GLU A 103 -3.67 8.06 -13.40
N ASN A 104 -2.77 7.13 -13.71
CA ASN A 104 -1.49 7.46 -14.32
C ASN A 104 -1.75 7.83 -15.79
N ASP A 105 -2.01 9.11 -16.04
CA ASP A 105 -2.21 9.75 -17.35
C ASP A 105 -0.95 9.73 -18.26
N LEU A 106 -0.08 8.72 -18.11
CA LEU A 106 1.16 8.58 -18.88
C LEU A 106 1.10 7.53 -19.99
N ASP A 107 -0.04 6.87 -20.22
CA ASP A 107 -0.20 5.90 -21.33
C ASP A 107 -1.02 6.41 -22.54
N ARG A 108 -1.40 7.70 -22.58
CA ARG A 108 -2.11 8.28 -23.75
C ARG A 108 -1.22 8.83 -24.86
N THR A 109 0.11 8.75 -24.77
CA THR A 109 1.03 9.20 -25.83
C THR A 109 1.69 8.09 -26.63
N ARG A 110 0.92 7.07 -27.03
CA ARG A 110 1.22 6.33 -28.27
C ARG A 110 0.00 6.30 -29.18
N GLY A 111 0.02 7.14 -30.22
CA GLY A 111 -0.72 6.85 -31.45
C GLY A 111 -1.39 8.04 -32.11
N GLY A 112 -0.63 8.80 -32.92
CA GLY A 112 -1.25 9.56 -34.00
C GLY A 112 -0.57 10.88 -34.35
N ALA A 113 0.44 10.84 -35.23
CA ALA A 113 0.68 11.93 -36.20
C ALA A 113 1.77 11.56 -37.21
N GLY A 114 1.34 11.25 -38.44
CA GLY A 114 1.95 11.80 -39.65
C GLY A 114 3.33 11.31 -40.11
N LYS A 115 3.36 10.30 -40.97
CA LYS A 115 4.34 10.26 -42.07
C LYS A 115 3.80 9.56 -43.32
N ARG A 116 2.81 10.17 -43.98
CA ARG A 116 2.62 9.94 -45.43
C ARG A 116 3.73 10.67 -46.17
N ARG A 117 4.76 9.95 -46.62
CA ARG A 117 5.62 10.41 -47.71
C ARG A 117 5.43 9.46 -48.88
N ARG A 118 4.73 9.97 -49.91
CA ARG A 118 4.60 9.33 -51.22
C ARG A 118 6.01 9.12 -51.80
N ARG A 119 6.38 7.87 -52.06
CA ARG A 119 7.39 7.53 -53.06
C ARG A 119 6.63 7.26 -54.35
N ILE A 120 6.68 8.20 -55.30
CA ILE A 120 6.39 7.89 -56.70
C ILE A 120 7.74 7.61 -57.33
N SER A 121 7.94 6.33 -57.65
CA SER A 121 9.11 5.82 -58.35
C SER A 121 8.86 6.01 -59.85
N THR A 122 9.65 6.85 -60.51
CA THR A 122 9.71 6.90 -61.98
C THR A 122 10.85 5.99 -62.44
N LYS A 123 10.49 4.81 -62.95
CA LYS A 123 11.27 4.01 -63.91
C LYS A 123 10.24 3.49 -64.93
N THR A 124 10.22 4.01 -66.17
CA THR A 124 11.01 3.61 -67.35
C THR A 124 10.44 2.38 -68.06
N GLY A 125 10.15 2.56 -69.36
CA GLY A 125 9.69 1.57 -70.35
C GLY A 125 8.26 1.90 -70.81
N GLU A 126 7.87 2.00 -72.08
CA GLU A 126 8.38 1.69 -73.44
C GLU A 126 7.57 2.66 -74.36
N SER A 127 8.01 3.20 -75.50
CA SER A 127 8.58 2.63 -76.73
C SER A 127 9.26 3.74 -77.55
#